data_AF-A0A495BK61-F1
#
_entry.id   AF-A0A495BK61-F1
#
_cell.length_a   1.000
_cell.length_b   1.000
_cell.length_c   1.000
_cell.angle_alpha   90.00
_cell.angle_beta   90.00
_cell.angle_gamma   90.00
#
_symmetry.space_group_name_H-M   'P 1'
#
loop_
_entity.id
_entity.type
_entity.pdbx_description
1 polymer ?
#
loop_
_entity_poly.entity_id
_entity_poly.type
_entity_poly.pdbx_seq_one_letter_code
_entity_poly.pdbx_strand_id
1 'polypeptide(L)'
;MNWQTAPQTLLLVSLPLGLLFTLLHWGLYDMPLTLGNVATHLVVAMVYAIWQLRSNAWFAKLRDNDYARWRRVAAGGQLRFLFAYGLASKGMALACLMVGMNWAYSGAIPTSERLMSDGMIWSILGVWFARNDWKRMQRGAGLEP
;
A
#
# COMPACT_ATOMS: atom_id res chain seq x y z
N MET A 1 10.54 -14.97 0.31
CA MET A 1 9.13 -15.42 0.40
C MET A 1 8.95 -16.53 -0.61
N ASN A 2 8.67 -17.74 -0.14
CA ASN A 2 8.32 -18.88 -0.98
C ASN A 2 6.78 -18.91 -1.17
N TRP A 3 6.29 -19.47 -2.28
CA TRP A 3 4.85 -19.53 -2.59
C TRP A 3 4.02 -20.24 -1.51
N GLN A 4 4.66 -21.05 -0.66
CA GLN A 4 4.05 -21.75 0.47
C GLN A 4 3.62 -20.82 1.62
N THR A 5 4.33 -19.72 1.86
CA THR A 5 4.01 -18.76 2.95
C THR A 5 3.19 -17.56 2.46
N ALA A 6 3.01 -17.42 1.15
CA ALA A 6 2.23 -16.33 0.56
C ALA A 6 0.75 -16.32 0.98
N PRO A 7 0.02 -17.45 1.04
CA PRO A 7 -1.39 -17.45 1.48
C PRO A 7 -1.55 -17.03 2.94
N GLN A 8 -0.67 -17.53 3.83
CA GLN A 8 -0.68 -17.16 5.24
C GLN A 8 -0.36 -15.67 5.42
N THR A 9 0.64 -15.16 4.70
CA THR A 9 1.00 -13.74 4.78
C THR A 9 -0.12 -12.84 4.24
N LEU A 10 -0.81 -13.27 3.18
CA LEU A 10 -1.98 -12.57 2.65
C LEU A 10 -3.10 -12.52 3.68
N LEU A 11 -3.43 -13.64 4.32
CA LEU A 11 -4.47 -13.68 5.36
C LEU A 11 -4.09 -12.84 6.57
N LEU A 12 -2.85 -12.94 7.06
CA LEU A 12 -2.36 -12.19 8.23
C LEU A 12 -2.36 -10.67 8.04
N VAL A 13 -2.31 -10.19 6.79
CA VAL A 13 -2.38 -8.75 6.48
C VAL A 13 -3.81 -8.33 6.12
N SER A 14 -4.46 -9.08 5.23
CA SER A 14 -5.78 -8.70 4.71
C SER A 14 -6.91 -8.87 5.72
N LEU A 15 -6.83 -9.88 6.59
CA LEU A 15 -7.86 -10.15 7.59
C LEU A 15 -7.97 -9.04 8.64
N PRO A 16 -6.88 -8.66 9.37
CA PRO A 16 -6.98 -7.56 10.32
C PRO A 16 -7.29 -6.22 9.63
N LEU A 17 -6.75 -5.98 8.44
CA LEU A 17 -7.00 -4.74 7.70
C LEU A 17 -8.48 -4.65 7.26
N GLY A 18 -9.02 -5.69 6.65
CA GLY A 18 -10.41 -5.73 6.20
C GLY A 18 -11.39 -5.67 7.37
N LEU A 19 -11.11 -6.37 8.47
CA LEU A 19 -11.92 -6.27 9.69
C LEU A 19 -11.86 -4.87 10.30
N LEU A 20 -10.68 -4.26 10.37
CA LEU A 20 -10.53 -2.88 10.87
C LEU A 20 -11.39 -1.90 10.07
N PHE A 21 -11.33 -1.93 8.74
CA PHE A 21 -12.14 -1.05 7.91
C PHE A 21 -13.64 -1.35 8.02
N THR A 22 -14.01 -2.63 8.12
CA THR A 22 -15.40 -3.02 8.33
C THR A 22 -15.93 -2.40 9.64
N LEU A 23 -15.16 -2.51 10.74
CA LEU A 23 -15.54 -1.98 12.04
C LEU A 23 -15.53 -0.44 12.05
N LEU A 24 -14.60 0.21 11.36
CA LEU A 24 -14.57 1.66 11.20
C LEU A 24 -15.82 2.15 10.43
N HIS A 25 -16.17 1.50 9.31
CA HIS A 25 -17.36 1.89 8.55
C HIS A 25 -18.67 1.58 9.28
N TRP A 26 -18.71 0.52 10.09
CA TRP A 26 -19.83 0.29 10.98
C TRP A 26 -19.94 1.37 12.06
N GLY A 27 -18.85 1.67 12.76
CA GLY A 27 -18.86 2.57 13.92
C GLY A 27 -18.92 4.06 13.59
N LEU A 28 -18.47 4.48 12.40
CA LEU A 28 -18.38 5.90 12.02
C LEU A 28 -19.32 6.31 10.88
N TYR A 29 -19.84 5.34 10.13
CA TYR A 29 -20.62 5.59 8.91
C TYR A 29 -21.91 4.76 8.85
N ASP A 30 -22.34 4.19 9.98
CA ASP A 30 -23.58 3.43 10.15
C ASP A 30 -23.78 2.28 9.14
N MET A 31 -22.68 1.75 8.61
CA MET A 31 -22.72 0.61 7.69
C MET A 31 -23.21 -0.65 8.41
N PRO A 32 -24.22 -1.39 7.90
CA PRO A 32 -24.69 -2.60 8.57
C PRO A 32 -23.62 -3.70 8.55
N LEU A 33 -23.41 -4.37 9.69
CA LEU A 33 -22.50 -5.52 9.81
C LEU A 33 -23.13 -6.79 9.21
N THR A 34 -23.10 -6.88 7.88
CA THR A 34 -23.52 -8.07 7.14
C THR A 34 -22.32 -8.88 6.68
N LEU A 35 -22.53 -10.18 6.42
CA LEU A 35 -21.51 -11.04 5.81
C LEU A 35 -21.02 -10.47 4.47
N GLY A 36 -21.91 -9.88 3.68
CA GLY A 36 -21.56 -9.24 2.41
C GLY A 36 -20.60 -8.08 2.59
N ASN A 37 -20.87 -7.19 3.54
CA ASN A 37 -20.00 -6.03 3.79
C ASN A 37 -18.63 -6.47 4.32
N VAL A 38 -18.58 -7.41 5.26
CA VAL A 38 -17.32 -8.00 5.76
C VAL A 38 -16.53 -8.60 4.60
N ALA A 39 -17.17 -9.41 3.75
CA ALA A 39 -16.52 -10.07 2.63
C ALA A 39 -15.94 -9.06 1.62
N THR A 40 -16.68 -8.02 1.26
CA THR A 40 -16.21 -6.99 0.31
C THR A 40 -14.98 -6.27 0.85
N HIS A 41 -14.96 -5.88 2.13
CA HIS A 41 -13.80 -5.24 2.76
C HIS A 41 -12.57 -6.17 2.78
N LEU A 42 -12.77 -7.45 3.10
CA LEU A 42 -11.71 -8.45 3.06
C LEU A 42 -11.12 -8.62 1.66
N VAL A 43 -11.95 -8.63 0.61
CA VAL A 43 -11.50 -8.71 -0.78
C VAL A 43 -10.65 -7.50 -1.16
N VAL A 44 -11.11 -6.28 -0.84
CA VAL A 44 -10.34 -5.05 -1.11
C VAL A 44 -9.01 -5.06 -0.35
N ALA A 45 -9.02 -5.43 0.94
CA ALA A 45 -7.79 -5.57 1.73
C ALA A 45 -6.86 -6.65 1.19
N MET A 46 -7.39 -7.75 0.65
CA MET A 46 -6.59 -8.82 0.03
C MET A 46 -5.88 -8.34 -1.24
N VAL A 47 -6.58 -7.60 -2.12
CA VAL A 47 -5.96 -7.01 -3.32
C VAL A 47 -4.82 -6.06 -2.93
N TYR A 48 -5.03 -5.21 -1.92
CA TYR A 48 -3.96 -4.35 -1.40
C TYR A 48 -2.81 -5.13 -0.77
N ALA A 49 -3.09 -6.22 -0.04
CA ALA A 49 -2.06 -7.08 0.54
C ALA A 49 -1.20 -7.73 -0.56
N ILE A 50 -1.79 -8.21 -1.65
CA ILE A 50 -1.05 -8.74 -2.82
C ILE A 50 -0.10 -7.68 -3.38
N TRP A 51 -0.59 -6.45 -3.54
CA TRP A 51 0.25 -5.34 -3.98
C TRP A 51 1.44 -5.11 -3.04
N GLN A 52 1.21 -5.08 -1.72
CA GLN A 52 2.28 -4.89 -0.76
C GLN A 52 3.30 -6.03 -0.77
N LEU A 53 2.87 -7.27 -0.93
CA LEU A 53 3.79 -8.41 -1.06
C LEU A 53 4.69 -8.27 -2.29
N ARG A 54 4.11 -7.89 -3.45
CA ARG A 54 4.88 -7.57 -4.65
C ARG A 54 5.89 -6.45 -4.40
N SER A 55 5.44 -5.37 -3.76
CA SER A 55 6.28 -4.20 -3.42
C SER A 55 7.45 -4.58 -2.52
N ASN A 56 7.21 -5.39 -1.49
CA ASN A 56 8.21 -5.87 -0.54
C ASN A 56 9.19 -6.85 -1.19
N ALA A 57 8.71 -7.73 -2.07
CA ALA A 57 9.57 -8.65 -2.82
C ALA A 57 10.51 -7.89 -3.77
N TRP A 58 10.03 -6.83 -4.42
CA TRP A 58 10.89 -5.95 -5.21
C TRP A 58 11.93 -5.23 -4.33
N PHE A 59 11.53 -4.71 -3.17
CA PHE A 59 12.45 -4.06 -2.24
C PHE A 59 13.53 -4.99 -1.70
N ALA A 60 13.18 -6.23 -1.37
CA ALA A 60 14.14 -7.23 -0.93
C ALA A 60 15.24 -7.41 -1.98
N LYS A 61 14.85 -7.52 -3.26
CA LYS A 61 15.79 -7.62 -4.38
C LYS A 61 16.73 -6.43 -4.51
N LEU A 62 16.36 -5.25 -4.02
CA LEU A 62 17.24 -4.08 -4.06
C LEU A 62 18.42 -4.20 -3.09
N ARG A 63 18.26 -4.99 -2.03
CA ARG A 63 19.28 -5.25 -0.99
C ARG A 63 20.23 -6.37 -1.37
N ASP A 64 19.82 -7.26 -2.28
CA ASP A 64 20.64 -8.39 -2.76
C ASP A 64 21.98 -7.91 -3.35
N ASN A 65 23.01 -8.76 -3.23
CA ASN A 65 24.37 -8.52 -3.73
C ASN A 65 24.94 -7.18 -3.25
N ASP A 66 25.01 -7.00 -1.93
CA ASP A 66 25.55 -5.80 -1.28
C ASP A 66 24.95 -4.49 -1.82
N TYR A 67 23.62 -4.44 -1.94
CA TYR A 67 22.89 -3.25 -2.40
C TYR A 67 23.28 -2.77 -3.81
N ALA A 68 23.89 -3.61 -4.66
CA ALA A 68 24.29 -3.22 -6.03
C ALA A 68 23.11 -2.73 -6.88
N ARG A 69 21.92 -3.33 -6.69
CA ARG A 69 20.69 -2.88 -7.36
C ARG A 69 20.18 -1.57 -6.80
N TRP A 70 20.24 -1.39 -5.47
CA TRP A 70 19.91 -0.13 -4.84
C TRP A 70 20.81 1.01 -5.30
N ARG A 71 22.14 0.81 -5.38
CA ARG A 71 23.08 1.83 -5.86
C ARG A 71 22.71 2.38 -7.24
N ARG A 72 22.22 1.52 -8.15
CA ARG A 72 21.72 1.94 -9.47
C ARG A 72 20.44 2.78 -9.38
N VAL A 73 19.52 2.43 -8.47
CA VAL A 73 18.31 3.22 -8.22
C VAL A 73 18.67 4.57 -7.59
N ALA A 74 19.58 4.56 -6.62
CA ALA A 74 20.04 5.76 -5.91
C ALA A 74 20.74 6.75 -6.84
N ALA A 75 21.52 6.27 -7.82
CA ALA A 75 22.15 7.10 -8.85
C ALA A 75 21.12 7.88 -9.70
N GLY A 76 19.89 7.40 -9.79
CA GLY A 76 18.78 8.10 -10.44
C GLY A 76 18.21 9.28 -9.64
N GLY A 77 18.68 9.49 -8.40
CA GLY A 77 18.29 10.59 -7.53
C GLY A 77 17.05 10.32 -6.68
N GLN A 78 17.03 10.93 -5.50
CA GLN A 78 15.95 10.77 -4.52
C GLN A 78 14.60 11.22 -5.07
N LEU A 79 14.56 12.37 -5.75
CA LEU A 79 13.31 12.94 -6.25
C LEU A 79 12.62 11.99 -7.24
N ARG A 80 13.38 11.40 -8.17
CA ARG A 80 12.87 10.42 -9.14
C ARG A 80 12.31 9.18 -8.45
N PHE A 81 13.00 8.69 -7.42
CA PHE A 81 12.52 7.58 -6.62
C PHE A 81 11.20 7.92 -5.89
N LEU A 82 11.11 9.10 -5.29
CA LEU A 82 9.91 9.56 -4.60
C LEU A 82 8.71 9.69 -5.54
N PHE A 83 8.89 10.19 -6.76
CA PHE A 83 7.81 10.24 -7.74
C PHE A 83 7.42 8.85 -8.26
N ALA A 84 8.39 8.08 -8.75
CA ALA A 84 8.09 6.80 -9.41
C ALA A 84 7.60 5.74 -8.42
N TYR A 85 8.25 5.64 -7.26
CA TYR A 85 7.92 4.62 -6.27
C TYR A 85 6.97 5.12 -5.18
N GLY A 86 7.17 6.35 -4.71
CA GLY A 86 6.32 6.94 -3.69
C GLY A 86 4.94 7.32 -4.21
N LEU A 87 4.86 8.20 -5.20
CA LEU A 87 3.59 8.69 -5.72
C LEU A 87 2.90 7.65 -6.60
N ALA A 88 3.56 7.21 -7.67
CA ALA A 88 2.93 6.40 -8.73
C ALA A 88 2.72 4.92 -8.36
N SER A 89 3.34 4.44 -7.28
CA SER A 89 3.26 3.03 -6.86
C SER A 89 2.63 2.90 -5.48
N LYS A 90 3.35 3.23 -4.40
CA LYS A 90 2.80 3.11 -3.04
C LYS A 90 1.58 4.01 -2.82
N GLY A 91 1.68 5.26 -3.26
CA GLY A 91 0.66 6.28 -3.12
C GLY A 91 -0.61 5.90 -3.88
N MET A 92 -0.48 5.57 -5.15
CA MET A 92 -1.60 5.11 -5.96
C MET A 92 -2.27 3.85 -5.37
N ALA A 93 -1.50 2.89 -4.87
CA ALA A 93 -2.09 1.70 -4.26
C ALA A 93 -2.84 1.99 -2.95
N LEU A 94 -2.35 2.93 -2.13
CA LEU A 94 -3.07 3.41 -0.96
C LEU A 94 -4.35 4.16 -1.35
N ALA A 95 -4.28 5.02 -2.38
CA ALA A 95 -5.45 5.69 -2.91
C ALA A 95 -6.50 4.68 -3.39
N CYS A 96 -6.11 3.67 -4.17
CA CYS A 96 -6.99 2.60 -4.62
C CYS A 96 -7.59 1.80 -3.46
N LEU A 97 -6.80 1.51 -2.41
CA LEU A 97 -7.31 0.87 -1.19
C LEU A 97 -8.43 1.71 -0.57
N MET A 98 -8.18 2.99 -0.32
CA MET A 98 -9.12 3.86 0.39
C MET A 98 -10.39 4.11 -0.42
N VAL A 99 -10.25 4.35 -1.72
CA VAL A 99 -11.38 4.45 -2.66
C VAL A 99 -12.16 3.15 -2.71
N GLY A 100 -11.47 1.99 -2.77
CA GLY A 100 -12.09 0.68 -2.78
C GLY A 100 -12.85 0.37 -1.49
N MET A 101 -12.31 0.77 -0.34
CA MET A 101 -12.99 0.61 0.96
C MET A 101 -14.23 1.50 1.05
N ASN A 102 -14.16 2.75 0.56
CA ASN A 102 -15.32 3.65 0.53
C ASN A 102 -16.41 3.13 -0.43
N TRP A 103 -16.01 2.57 -1.58
CA TRP A 103 -16.94 1.91 -2.50
C TRP A 103 -17.57 0.66 -1.87
N ALA A 104 -16.78 -0.17 -1.19
CA ALA A 104 -17.24 -1.36 -0.48
C ALA A 104 -18.27 -1.03 0.61
N TYR A 105 -18.09 0.12 1.28
CA TYR A 105 -19.02 0.64 2.26
C TYR A 105 -20.32 1.19 1.63
N SER A 106 -20.18 2.10 0.67
CA SER A 106 -21.32 2.88 0.16
C SER A 106 -22.13 2.18 -0.92
N GLY A 107 -21.56 1.15 -1.59
CA GLY A 107 -22.15 0.52 -2.77
C GLY A 107 -22.23 1.42 -4.01
N ALA A 108 -21.83 2.69 -3.89
CA ALA A 108 -21.91 3.69 -4.93
C ALA A 108 -20.52 4.00 -5.49
N ILE A 109 -20.43 4.16 -6.82
CA ILE A 109 -19.19 4.57 -7.46
C ILE A 109 -18.77 5.94 -6.89
N PRO A 110 -17.54 6.08 -6.36
CA PRO A 110 -17.07 7.34 -5.81
C PRO A 110 -17.12 8.47 -6.84
N THR A 111 -17.55 9.66 -6.42
CA THR A 111 -17.56 10.86 -7.29
C THR A 111 -16.15 11.26 -7.69
N SER A 112 -16.00 11.95 -8.83
CA SER A 112 -14.71 12.48 -9.30
C SER A 112 -14.02 13.37 -8.26
N GLU A 113 -14.79 14.15 -7.52
CA GLU A 113 -14.31 15.00 -6.44
C GLU A 113 -13.69 14.17 -5.29
N ARG A 114 -14.39 13.14 -4.80
CA ARG A 114 -13.84 12.22 -3.78
C ARG A 114 -12.62 11.45 -4.28
N LEU A 115 -12.63 11.03 -5.55
CA LEU A 115 -11.48 10.36 -6.16
C LEU A 115 -10.26 11.28 -6.20
N MET A 116 -10.44 12.57 -6.51
CA MET A 116 -9.35 13.55 -6.49
C MET A 116 -8.92 13.88 -5.06
N SER A 117 -9.84 14.24 -4.15
CA SER A 117 -9.49 14.67 -2.80
C SER A 117 -8.84 13.55 -2.00
N ASP A 118 -9.49 12.38 -1.93
CA ASP A 118 -9.01 11.27 -1.12
C ASP A 118 -7.81 10.64 -1.82
N GLY A 119 -7.89 10.45 -3.14
CA GLY A 119 -6.81 9.86 -3.91
C GLY A 119 -5.51 10.66 -3.84
N MET A 120 -5.57 12.00 -3.88
CA MET A 120 -4.38 12.84 -3.75
C MET A 120 -3.76 12.77 -2.36
N ILE A 121 -4.58 12.84 -1.29
CA ILE A 121 -4.10 12.77 0.09
C ILE A 121 -3.35 11.46 0.35
N TRP A 122 -3.95 10.33 -0.04
CA TRP A 122 -3.34 9.02 0.13
C TRP A 122 -2.12 8.80 -0.78
N SER A 123 -2.09 9.44 -1.94
CA SER A 123 -0.93 9.41 -2.84
C SER A 123 0.28 10.13 -2.24
N ILE A 124 0.07 11.27 -1.58
CA ILE A 124 1.12 12.02 -0.88
C ILE A 124 1.68 11.19 0.29
N LEU A 125 0.82 10.47 1.01
CA LEU A 125 1.27 9.57 2.08
C LEU A 125 2.21 8.47 1.56
N GLY A 126 1.97 7.97 0.35
CA GLY A 126 2.89 7.05 -0.34
C GLY A 126 4.30 7.63 -0.55
N VAL A 127 4.41 8.92 -0.85
CA VAL A 127 5.69 9.63 -0.96
C VAL A 127 6.41 9.68 0.39
N TRP A 128 5.68 9.91 1.49
CA TRP A 128 6.25 9.90 2.83
C TRP A 128 6.82 8.51 3.19
N PHE A 129 6.08 7.43 2.93
CA PHE A 129 6.59 6.07 3.14
C PHE A 129 7.82 5.78 2.28
N ALA A 130 7.80 6.17 1.00
CA ALA A 130 8.96 6.01 0.13
C ALA A 130 10.17 6.81 0.61
N ARG A 131 9.98 7.98 1.21
CA ARG A 131 11.08 8.76 1.82
C ARG A 131 11.73 8.00 2.98
N ASN A 132 10.93 7.35 3.82
CA ASN A 132 11.45 6.53 4.91
C ASN A 132 12.18 5.29 4.38
N ASP A 133 11.63 4.65 3.35
CA ASP A 133 12.29 3.52 2.69
C ASP A 133 13.62 3.93 2.04
N TRP A 134 13.67 5.10 1.40
CA TRP A 134 14.90 5.66 0.83
C TRP A 134 15.98 5.79 1.90
N LYS A 135 15.68 6.43 3.03
CA LYS A 135 16.63 6.55 4.17
C LYS A 135 17.06 5.19 4.69
N ARG A 136 16.13 4.24 4.84
CA ARG A 136 16.46 2.87 5.29
C ARG A 136 17.44 2.19 4.33
N MET A 137 17.26 2.36 3.02
CA MET A 137 18.11 1.76 2.01
C MET A 137 19.46 2.46 1.87
N GLN A 138 19.51 3.79 1.98
CA GLN A 138 20.78 4.53 1.99
C GLN A 138 21.65 4.12 3.19
N ARG A 139 21.06 4.04 4.39
CA ARG A 139 21.76 3.52 5.58
C ARG A 139 22.24 2.09 5.41
N GLY A 140 21.36 1.22 4.92
CA GLY A 140 21.69 -0.19 4.71
C GLY A 140 22.83 -0.40 3.70
N ALA A 141 22.96 0.50 2.72
CA ALA A 141 23.98 0.45 1.69
C ALA A 141 25.28 1.20 2.03
N GLY A 142 25.35 1.88 3.19
CA GLY A 142 26.51 2.71 3.57
C GLY A 142 26.69 3.95 2.69
N LEU A 143 25.58 4.54 2.21
CA LEU A 143 25.57 5.65 1.26
C LEU A 143 24.99 6.95 1.85
N GLU A 144 24.51 6.93 3.10
CA GLU A 144 24.37 8.18 3.86
C GLU A 144 25.78 8.62 4.31
N PRO A 145 26.10 9.93 4.31
CA PRO A 145 27.27 10.41 5.04
C PRO A 145 27.18 10.08 6.54
#